data_AF-A0A948SV55-F1
#
_entry.id   AF-A0A948SV55-F1
#
_cell.length_a   1.000
_cell.length_b   1.000
_cell.length_c   1.000
_cell.angle_alpha   90.00
_cell.angle_beta   90.00
_cell.angle_gamma   90.00
#
_symmetry.space_group_name_H-M   'P 1'
#
loop_
_entity.id
_entity.type
_entity.pdbx_description
1 polymer ?
#
loop_
_entity_poly.entity_id
_entity_poly.type
_entity_poly.pdbx_seq_one_letter_code
_entity_poly.pdbx_strand_id
1 'polypeptide(L)'
;MRRPLVVRSLTVVIAAAAIASSCGSNGSVADSTTIVTETSIELTDTTSSVTTDTTAESTTLPATSSVPQPIVEPITLMPCPGSKKIKCARLEVPYDYENPAAGTFSIAVRVRPADTSPAVGPLFVNRGGPGAESASMATEAEFYFSKRLLDRFDIVAFDPRGTGATEPSVDCVDEIDPYFTADITFDSPEERQRLIDDAQAFNDLCEDKSGEILPYISTVSSARDIDTLRRALGYDTISYFGFSYGSELGATWAKFFPDTVRAAVFDGASDPNASYLQAGLDQAAGFERELNAFFDDCISRTTCPAHNNGDPAALFDEMMRRVERDPLFVSDKRTLVTSTVAYTAVVDAMYSSALWPTLAEAIADATKKPIADGTGLLALYDDYYQRGPNGTYDNLLEAFIAISCLDDNGDETVDDVEAQIPKFEAIAPRLGRFFAIGYN
;
A
#
# COMPACT_ATOMS: atom_id res chain seq x y z
N MET A 1 35.37 -17.66 -22.65
CA MET A 1 34.92 -16.26 -22.47
C MET A 1 33.44 -16.18 -22.83
N ARG A 2 32.56 -16.37 -21.85
CA ARG A 2 31.12 -16.06 -21.98
C ARG A 2 30.88 -14.82 -21.12
N ARG A 3 30.38 -13.75 -21.74
CA ARG A 3 30.01 -12.51 -21.03
C ARG A 3 28.81 -12.82 -20.13
N PRO A 4 28.78 -12.32 -18.89
CA PRO A 4 27.58 -12.41 -18.07
C PRO A 4 26.49 -11.54 -18.70
N LEU A 5 25.29 -12.10 -18.79
CA LEU A 5 24.07 -11.34 -19.03
C LEU A 5 23.88 -10.43 -17.82
N VAL A 6 24.00 -9.13 -18.03
CA VAL A 6 23.51 -8.13 -17.08
C VAL A 6 21.99 -8.19 -17.17
N VAL A 7 21.36 -8.98 -16.30
CA VAL A 7 19.94 -8.82 -16.00
C VAL A 7 19.82 -7.45 -15.35
N ARG A 8 19.27 -6.48 -16.07
CA ARG A 8 18.73 -5.29 -15.41
C ARG A 8 17.62 -5.81 -14.52
N SER A 9 17.82 -5.77 -13.20
CA SER A 9 16.76 -5.98 -12.23
C SER A 9 15.58 -5.12 -12.67
N LEU A 10 14.48 -5.75 -13.08
CA LEU A 10 13.19 -5.08 -13.04
C LEU A 10 12.88 -4.96 -11.55
N THR A 11 13.27 -3.86 -10.92
CA THR A 11 12.65 -3.47 -9.67
C THR A 11 11.23 -3.07 -10.07
N VAL A 12 10.31 -4.01 -9.99
CA VAL A 12 8.89 -3.66 -9.98
C VAL A 12 8.74 -2.96 -8.64
N VAL A 13 8.53 -1.64 -8.65
CA VAL A 13 8.23 -0.94 -7.41
C VAL A 13 6.82 -1.38 -7.03
N ILE A 14 6.75 -2.43 -6.22
CA ILE A 14 5.53 -2.97 -5.67
C ILE A 14 5.05 -1.96 -4.63
N ALA A 15 3.80 -1.52 -4.79
CA ALA A 15 3.12 -0.83 -3.70
C ALA A 15 2.97 -1.87 -2.60
N ALA A 16 3.55 -1.66 -1.42
CA ALA A 16 3.23 -2.52 -0.29
C ALA A 16 1.71 -2.44 -0.06
N ALA A 17 1.03 -3.58 -0.10
CA ALA A 17 -0.32 -3.71 0.40
C ALA A 17 -0.22 -4.52 1.67
N ALA A 18 -0.35 -3.87 2.83
CA ALA A 18 -0.32 -4.62 4.05
C ALA A 18 -1.52 -5.55 4.16
N ILE A 19 -1.21 -6.64 4.86
CA ILE A 19 -2.06 -7.42 5.75
C ILE A 19 -3.06 -6.49 6.45
N ALA A 20 -4.31 -6.94 6.63
CA ALA A 20 -5.29 -6.19 7.40
C ALA A 20 -4.79 -6.08 8.85
N SER A 21 -4.17 -4.95 9.20
CA SER A 21 -3.80 -4.57 10.54
C SER A 21 -4.87 -3.74 11.25
N SER A 22 -5.31 -4.17 12.43
CA SER A 22 -6.09 -3.34 13.37
C SER A 22 -5.23 -2.23 13.94
N CYS A 23 -5.82 -1.09 14.27
CA CYS A 23 -5.14 -0.02 15.01
C CYS A 23 -5.78 0.11 16.39
N GLY A 24 -5.16 -0.52 17.38
CA GLY A 24 -5.69 -0.59 18.74
C GLY A 24 -5.14 0.51 19.63
N SER A 25 -6.01 1.36 20.19
CA SER A 25 -5.68 2.17 21.37
C SER A 25 -6.70 1.95 22.49
N ASN A 26 -6.21 1.78 23.72
CA ASN A 26 -7.07 1.61 24.91
C ASN A 26 -7.82 2.92 25.22
N GLY A 27 -9.05 3.05 24.71
CA GLY A 27 -9.95 4.18 24.97
C GLY A 27 -11.38 3.74 25.27
N SER A 28 -11.75 3.71 26.55
CA SER A 28 -13.09 3.35 27.02
C SER A 28 -14.18 4.32 26.55
N VAL A 29 -15.15 3.89 25.74
CA VAL A 29 -16.45 4.57 25.59
C VAL A 29 -17.61 3.58 25.44
N ALA A 30 -18.74 3.99 26.03
CA ALA A 30 -19.89 3.20 26.42
C ALA A 30 -20.76 2.63 25.28
N ASP A 31 -21.22 1.41 25.57
CA ASP A 31 -22.23 0.59 24.94
C ASP A 31 -23.54 1.35 24.61
N SER A 32 -24.03 1.19 23.37
CA SER A 32 -25.45 1.41 23.01
C SER A 32 -25.80 0.60 21.77
N THR A 33 -25.96 -0.71 21.99
CA THR A 33 -26.49 -1.66 21.01
C THR A 33 -27.98 -1.42 20.78
N THR A 34 -28.38 -1.16 19.53
CA THR A 34 -29.77 -1.37 19.09
C THR A 34 -29.76 -2.37 17.94
N ILE A 35 -30.18 -3.60 18.26
CA ILE A 35 -30.31 -4.73 17.33
C ILE A 35 -31.57 -4.52 16.49
N VAL A 36 -31.44 -4.55 15.16
CA VAL A 36 -32.56 -4.84 14.27
C VAL A 36 -32.20 -6.06 13.44
N THR A 37 -32.89 -7.15 13.73
CA THR A 37 -32.82 -8.47 13.11
C THR A 37 -33.20 -8.48 11.64
N GLU A 38 -32.39 -9.17 10.83
CA GLU A 38 -32.66 -9.54 9.44
C GLU A 38 -33.95 -10.36 9.29
N THR A 39 -34.61 -10.22 8.15
CA THR A 39 -35.55 -11.23 7.66
C THR A 39 -35.31 -11.45 6.16
N SER A 40 -35.04 -12.70 5.82
CA SER A 40 -34.76 -13.24 4.50
C SER A 40 -35.96 -13.13 3.55
N ILE A 41 -35.75 -12.79 2.28
CA ILE A 41 -36.72 -13.06 1.21
C ILE A 41 -36.00 -13.53 -0.07
N GLU A 42 -36.50 -14.65 -0.60
CA GLU A 42 -36.12 -15.34 -1.83
C GLU A 42 -36.23 -14.48 -3.09
N LEU A 43 -35.26 -14.65 -3.99
CA LEU A 43 -35.31 -14.13 -5.36
C LEU A 43 -36.30 -14.95 -6.20
N THR A 44 -37.36 -14.31 -6.68
CA THR A 44 -38.11 -14.79 -7.85
C THR A 44 -38.16 -13.70 -8.91
N ASP A 45 -37.76 -14.12 -10.11
CA ASP A 45 -37.63 -13.33 -11.32
C ASP A 45 -39.03 -13.07 -11.90
N THR A 46 -39.49 -11.83 -11.96
CA THR A 46 -40.67 -11.46 -12.76
C THR A 46 -40.58 -10.03 -13.27
N THR A 47 -40.53 -9.91 -14.59
CA THR A 47 -40.66 -8.67 -15.34
C THR A 47 -42.08 -8.12 -15.22
N SER A 48 -42.22 -6.90 -14.69
CA SER A 48 -43.41 -6.08 -14.92
C SER A 48 -43.09 -4.60 -14.74
N SER A 49 -43.38 -3.83 -15.80
CA SER A 49 -43.31 -2.38 -15.84
C SER A 49 -44.35 -1.76 -14.91
N VAL A 50 -43.88 -1.01 -13.93
CA VAL A 50 -44.72 -0.14 -13.10
C VAL A 50 -44.16 1.29 -13.18
N THR A 51 -44.94 2.16 -13.82
CA THR A 51 -44.84 3.62 -13.69
C THR A 51 -45.26 4.03 -12.28
N THR A 52 -44.35 4.61 -11.52
CA THR A 52 -44.67 5.38 -10.31
C THR A 52 -44.09 6.78 -10.42
N ASP A 53 -45.02 7.72 -10.48
CA ASP A 53 -44.85 9.15 -10.32
C ASP A 53 -44.46 9.42 -8.85
N THR A 54 -43.21 9.80 -8.61
CA THR A 54 -42.75 10.25 -7.29
C THR A 54 -41.98 11.54 -7.49
N THR A 55 -42.63 12.65 -7.13
CA THR A 55 -41.98 13.93 -6.85
C THR A 55 -40.96 13.74 -5.73
N ALA A 56 -39.70 13.54 -6.10
CA ALA A 56 -38.58 13.59 -5.17
C ALA A 56 -38.37 15.05 -4.76
N GLU A 57 -38.74 15.34 -3.51
CA GLU A 57 -38.40 16.58 -2.85
C GLU A 57 -36.88 16.62 -2.71
N SER A 58 -36.24 17.47 -3.52
CA SER A 58 -34.79 17.69 -3.54
C SER A 58 -34.35 18.23 -2.18
N THR A 59 -33.96 17.33 -1.29
CA THR A 59 -33.25 17.71 -0.06
C THR A 59 -31.85 18.13 -0.48
N THR A 60 -31.67 19.43 -0.71
CA THR A 60 -30.35 20.02 -0.90
C THR A 60 -29.52 19.74 0.34
N LEU A 61 -28.45 18.94 0.18
CA LEU A 61 -27.39 18.84 1.16
C LEU A 61 -26.91 20.26 1.50
N PRO A 62 -26.71 20.60 2.78
CA PRO A 62 -26.21 21.92 3.16
C PRO A 62 -24.86 22.12 2.49
N ALA A 63 -24.71 23.27 1.81
CA ALA A 63 -23.44 23.70 1.24
C ALA A 63 -22.35 23.56 2.31
N THR A 64 -21.32 22.77 2.00
CA THR A 64 -20.11 22.67 2.81
C THR A 64 -19.67 24.09 3.18
N SER A 65 -19.64 24.35 4.49
CA SER A 65 -19.10 25.58 5.07
C SER A 65 -17.79 25.93 4.37
N SER A 66 -17.78 27.05 3.65
CA SER A 66 -16.61 27.54 2.94
C SER A 66 -15.59 28.06 3.97
N VAL A 67 -14.79 27.15 4.53
CA VAL A 67 -13.54 27.54 5.17
C VAL A 67 -12.74 28.30 4.11
N PRO A 68 -12.36 29.57 4.35
CA PRO A 68 -11.60 30.34 3.38
C PRO A 68 -10.31 29.58 3.05
N GLN A 69 -10.16 29.22 1.77
CA GLN A 69 -8.94 28.58 1.28
C GLN A 69 -7.76 29.51 1.56
N PRO A 70 -6.69 29.05 2.24
CA PRO A 70 -5.54 29.89 2.52
C PRO A 70 -4.94 30.43 1.21
N ILE A 71 -4.43 31.66 1.25
CA ILE A 71 -3.68 32.23 0.14
C ILE A 71 -2.46 31.34 -0.08
N VAL A 72 -2.29 30.86 -1.31
CA VAL A 72 -1.18 29.99 -1.68
C VAL A 72 -0.17 30.79 -2.46
N GLU A 73 1.05 30.84 -1.94
CA GLU A 73 2.18 31.46 -2.62
C GLU A 73 2.62 30.60 -3.81
N PRO A 74 2.89 31.22 -4.98
CA PRO A 74 3.42 30.48 -6.13
C PRO A 74 4.77 29.83 -5.82
N ILE A 75 4.96 28.57 -6.20
CA ILE A 75 6.26 27.89 -6.04
C ILE A 75 7.15 28.06 -7.27
N THR A 76 8.45 28.21 -7.04
CA THR A 76 9.44 28.33 -8.12
C THR A 76 10.09 26.98 -8.40
N LEU A 77 9.88 26.46 -9.60
CA LEU A 77 10.49 25.23 -10.09
C LEU A 77 11.95 25.47 -10.52
N MET A 78 12.88 24.75 -9.89
CA MET A 78 14.32 24.81 -10.22
C MET A 78 14.80 23.46 -10.76
N PRO A 79 15.88 23.38 -11.57
CA PRO A 79 16.45 22.08 -11.93
C PRO A 79 16.78 21.24 -10.68
N CYS A 80 16.40 19.96 -10.68
CA CYS A 80 16.78 19.07 -9.60
C CYS A 80 18.29 18.83 -9.57
N PRO A 81 18.90 18.60 -8.39
CA PRO A 81 20.26 18.08 -8.31
C PRO A 81 20.42 16.83 -9.19
N GLY A 82 21.49 16.78 -10.00
CA GLY A 82 21.77 15.64 -10.87
C GLY A 82 20.92 15.54 -12.15
N SER A 83 19.88 16.36 -12.35
CA SER A 83 19.06 16.32 -13.57
C SER A 83 18.65 17.71 -14.07
N LYS A 84 18.99 18.02 -15.32
CA LYS A 84 18.49 19.24 -15.99
C LYS A 84 17.07 19.09 -16.55
N LYS A 85 16.62 17.85 -16.73
CA LYS A 85 15.32 17.51 -17.32
C LYS A 85 14.19 17.51 -16.30
N ILE A 86 14.49 17.26 -15.02
CA ILE A 86 13.51 17.28 -13.93
C ILE A 86 13.63 18.60 -13.18
N LYS A 87 12.49 19.16 -12.80
CA LYS A 87 12.39 20.33 -11.94
C LYS A 87 11.94 19.91 -10.55
N CYS A 88 12.48 20.54 -9.52
CA CYS A 88 12.19 20.31 -8.13
C CYS A 88 11.66 21.60 -7.50
N ALA A 89 10.77 21.45 -6.53
CA ALA A 89 10.36 22.51 -5.61
C ALA A 89 9.99 21.88 -4.25
N ARG A 90 9.79 22.75 -3.26
CA ARG A 90 9.15 22.41 -2.00
C ARG A 90 7.88 23.25 -1.89
N LEU A 91 6.80 22.64 -1.42
CA LEU A 91 5.54 23.33 -1.14
C LEU A 91 5.30 23.29 0.38
N GLU A 92 5.16 24.47 0.98
CA GLU A 92 4.80 24.57 2.39
C GLU A 92 3.28 24.44 2.55
N VAL A 93 2.85 23.49 3.39
CA VAL A 93 1.44 23.27 3.76
C VAL A 93 1.32 23.19 5.28
N PRO A 94 0.24 23.70 5.90
CA PRO A 94 0.08 23.60 7.35
C PRO A 94 -0.16 22.15 7.76
N TYR A 95 0.28 21.73 8.95
CA TYR A 95 -0.08 20.42 9.53
C TYR A 95 -1.60 20.25 9.57
N ASP A 96 -2.30 21.24 10.10
CA ASP A 96 -3.76 21.28 10.17
C ASP A 96 -4.28 22.46 9.34
N TYR A 97 -5.14 22.18 8.36
CA TYR A 97 -5.78 23.21 7.53
C TYR A 97 -6.78 24.07 8.33
N GLU A 98 -7.33 23.56 9.43
CA GLU A 98 -8.21 24.30 10.34
C GLU A 98 -7.42 25.08 11.42
N ASN A 99 -6.16 24.69 11.66
CA ASN A 99 -5.23 25.39 12.55
C ASN A 99 -3.83 25.55 11.91
N PRO A 100 -3.65 26.52 11.00
CA PRO A 100 -2.37 26.72 10.30
C PRO A 100 -1.17 27.08 11.19
N ALA A 101 -1.40 27.38 12.47
CA ALA A 101 -0.34 27.66 13.44
C ALA A 101 0.26 26.38 14.07
N ALA A 102 -0.32 25.20 13.80
CA ALA A 102 0.12 23.92 14.39
C ALA A 102 1.49 23.44 13.91
N GLY A 103 1.98 23.95 12.77
CA GLY A 103 3.23 23.52 12.14
C GLY A 103 3.06 23.42 10.62
N THR A 104 4.11 23.04 9.92
CA THR A 104 4.12 22.97 8.44
C THR A 104 4.90 21.77 7.92
N PHE A 105 4.37 21.12 6.88
CA PHE A 105 5.14 20.20 6.05
C PHE A 105 5.75 20.94 4.86
N SER A 106 6.98 20.58 4.52
CA SER A 106 7.68 20.97 3.30
C SER A 106 7.58 19.82 2.29
N ILE A 107 6.50 19.83 1.49
CA ILE A 107 6.16 18.77 0.54
C ILE A 107 7.20 18.73 -0.60
N ALA A 108 7.83 17.58 -0.81
CA ALA A 108 8.76 17.37 -1.91
C ALA A 108 8.02 17.20 -3.24
N VAL A 109 8.32 18.07 -4.22
CA VAL A 109 7.68 18.05 -5.54
C VAL A 109 8.73 17.90 -6.63
N ARG A 110 8.46 17.01 -7.58
CA ARG A 110 9.21 16.89 -8.83
C ARG A 110 8.29 17.01 -10.03
N VAL A 111 8.79 17.68 -11.07
CA VAL A 111 8.09 17.91 -12.33
C VAL A 111 8.98 17.49 -13.49
N ARG A 112 8.51 16.58 -14.33
CA ARG A 112 9.10 16.31 -15.65
C ARG A 112 8.29 17.09 -16.70
N PRO A 113 8.85 18.16 -17.28
CA PRO A 113 8.16 18.90 -18.33
C PRO A 113 7.86 18.02 -19.54
N ALA A 114 6.77 18.34 -20.25
CA ALA A 114 6.42 17.70 -21.50
C ALA A 114 7.53 17.87 -22.54
N ASP A 115 7.76 16.85 -23.38
CA ASP A 115 8.80 16.92 -24.42
C ASP A 115 8.43 17.92 -25.54
N THR A 116 7.14 18.22 -25.73
CA THR A 116 6.64 19.12 -26.78
C THR A 116 5.77 20.25 -26.20
N SER A 117 5.92 21.44 -26.79
CA SER A 117 5.10 22.63 -26.47
C SER A 117 4.09 22.94 -27.58
N PRO A 118 2.86 23.40 -27.25
CA PRO A 118 2.33 23.54 -25.89
C PRO A 118 1.93 22.20 -25.26
N ALA A 119 2.22 22.07 -23.96
CA ALA A 119 1.68 20.99 -23.14
C ALA A 119 0.15 21.12 -23.04
N VAL A 120 -0.52 19.98 -22.81
CA VAL A 120 -1.95 19.90 -22.53
C VAL A 120 -2.25 20.42 -21.11
N GLY A 121 -1.33 20.21 -20.18
CA GLY A 121 -1.45 20.58 -18.78
C GLY A 121 -0.68 19.61 -17.87
N PRO A 122 -0.88 19.70 -16.55
CA PRO A 122 -0.22 18.82 -15.61
C PRO A 122 -0.95 17.47 -15.52
N LEU A 123 -0.16 16.41 -15.40
CA LEU A 123 -0.60 15.09 -14.97
C LEU A 123 0.00 14.82 -13.59
N PHE A 124 -0.81 14.97 -12.56
CA PHE A 124 -0.45 14.63 -11.19
C PHE A 124 -0.46 13.11 -11.04
N VAL A 125 0.59 12.56 -10.43
CA VAL A 125 0.76 11.11 -10.31
C VAL A 125 1.07 10.70 -8.88
N ASN A 126 0.54 9.56 -8.47
CA ASN A 126 0.84 8.94 -7.18
C ASN A 126 0.95 7.41 -7.34
N ARG A 127 1.94 6.82 -6.69
CA ARG A 127 2.28 5.39 -6.81
C ARG A 127 1.38 4.49 -5.96
N GLY A 128 0.77 5.03 -4.92
CA GLY A 128 0.09 4.26 -3.88
C GLY A 128 1.00 3.95 -2.71
N GLY A 129 0.86 2.75 -2.15
CA GLY A 129 1.28 2.44 -0.79
C GLY A 129 0.04 2.26 0.10
N PRO A 130 -0.29 3.18 1.04
CA PRO A 130 0.33 4.48 1.33
C PRO A 130 1.79 4.39 1.82
N GLY A 131 2.45 5.55 1.98
CA GLY A 131 3.84 5.62 2.46
C GLY A 131 4.91 5.44 1.37
N ALA A 132 4.57 5.08 0.14
CA ALA A 132 5.56 5.01 -0.93
C ALA A 132 5.92 6.41 -1.46
N GLU A 133 7.22 6.68 -1.60
CA GLU A 133 7.67 7.89 -2.28
C GLU A 133 7.15 7.93 -3.73
N SER A 134 6.63 9.08 -4.11
CA SER A 134 5.96 9.29 -5.39
C SER A 134 6.65 10.38 -6.21
N ALA A 135 7.38 11.32 -5.62
CA ALA A 135 8.13 12.34 -6.32
C ALA A 135 9.13 11.74 -7.33
N SER A 136 9.73 10.58 -7.02
CA SER A 136 10.62 9.84 -7.94
C SER A 136 9.92 9.41 -9.24
N MET A 137 8.59 9.23 -9.25
CA MET A 137 7.84 8.89 -10.47
C MET A 137 8.01 9.91 -11.59
N ALA A 138 8.20 11.20 -11.29
CA ALA A 138 8.49 12.20 -12.33
C ALA A 138 9.84 11.92 -13.01
N THR A 139 10.85 11.51 -12.26
CA THR A 139 12.16 11.09 -12.78
C THR A 139 12.04 9.79 -13.58
N GLU A 140 11.19 8.88 -13.13
CA GLU A 140 10.97 7.55 -13.69
C GLU A 140 9.83 7.49 -14.72
N ALA A 141 9.32 8.63 -15.18
CA ALA A 141 8.06 8.67 -15.94
C ALA A 141 8.04 7.81 -17.21
N GLU A 142 9.20 7.53 -17.80
CA GLU A 142 9.36 6.63 -18.97
C GLU A 142 9.07 5.16 -18.66
N PHE A 143 9.10 4.76 -17.39
CA PHE A 143 8.69 3.44 -16.94
C PHE A 143 7.17 3.31 -16.87
N TYR A 144 6.46 4.33 -16.39
CA TYR A 144 5.00 4.29 -16.21
C TYR A 144 4.20 4.73 -17.45
N PHE A 145 4.73 5.69 -18.21
CA PHE A 145 3.94 6.42 -19.20
C PHE A 145 4.49 6.30 -20.61
N SER A 146 3.57 6.10 -21.55
CA SER A 146 3.90 6.09 -22.97
C SER A 146 4.49 7.43 -23.43
N LYS A 147 5.33 7.38 -24.47
CA LYS A 147 5.85 8.58 -25.12
C LYS A 147 4.75 9.60 -25.49
N ARG A 148 3.57 9.13 -25.88
CA ARG A 148 2.43 10.00 -26.21
C ARG A 148 1.99 10.89 -25.04
N LEU A 149 2.04 10.38 -23.81
CA LEU A 149 1.74 11.15 -22.60
C LEU A 149 2.89 12.09 -22.27
N LEU A 150 4.13 11.58 -22.28
CA LEU A 150 5.34 12.36 -21.97
C LEU A 150 5.58 13.51 -22.95
N ASP A 151 5.11 13.39 -24.19
CA ASP A 151 5.16 14.46 -25.19
C ASP A 151 4.24 15.63 -24.87
N ARG A 152 3.18 15.41 -24.09
CA ARG A 152 2.04 16.33 -23.99
C ARG A 152 1.69 16.75 -22.56
N PHE A 153 2.16 16.06 -21.53
CA PHE A 153 1.85 16.38 -20.14
C PHE A 153 3.13 16.68 -19.35
N ASP A 154 3.04 17.69 -18.50
CA ASP A 154 4.01 17.86 -17.42
C ASP A 154 3.68 16.82 -16.34
N ILE A 155 4.57 15.86 -16.11
CA ILE A 155 4.36 14.85 -15.06
C ILE A 155 4.73 15.49 -13.73
N VAL A 156 3.74 15.73 -12.89
CA VAL A 156 3.89 16.33 -11.56
C VAL A 156 3.74 15.23 -10.53
N ALA A 157 4.76 15.01 -9.71
CA ALA A 157 4.74 14.00 -8.67
C ALA A 157 5.21 14.64 -7.37
N PHE A 158 4.60 14.24 -6.26
CA PHE A 158 4.94 14.74 -4.93
C PHE A 158 4.92 13.59 -3.93
N ASP A 159 5.75 13.70 -2.90
CA ASP A 159 5.70 12.77 -1.76
C ASP A 159 4.63 13.26 -0.78
N PRO A 160 3.61 12.46 -0.43
CA PRO A 160 2.62 12.85 0.55
C PRO A 160 3.22 13.23 1.91
N ARG A 161 2.39 13.79 2.78
CA ARG A 161 2.73 14.12 4.16
C ARG A 161 3.38 12.93 4.85
N GLY A 162 4.46 13.14 5.59
CA GLY A 162 5.13 12.08 6.32
C GLY A 162 5.87 11.04 5.45
N THR A 163 5.96 11.22 4.13
CA THR A 163 6.49 10.20 3.21
C THR A 163 7.75 10.69 2.47
N GLY A 164 8.72 9.80 2.24
CA GLY A 164 9.82 10.02 1.31
C GLY A 164 10.64 11.27 1.63
N ALA A 165 10.77 12.18 0.65
CA ALA A 165 11.57 13.40 0.82
C ALA A 165 10.78 14.59 1.39
N THR A 166 9.50 14.41 1.76
CA THR A 166 8.70 15.41 2.46
C THR A 166 9.15 15.51 3.92
N GLU A 167 9.32 16.74 4.40
CA GLU A 167 9.79 16.97 5.77
C GLU A 167 8.70 17.66 6.61
N PRO A 168 8.47 17.23 7.86
CA PRO A 168 9.00 16.00 8.46
C PRO A 168 8.41 14.73 7.82
N SER A 169 9.22 13.67 7.78
CA SER A 169 8.84 12.30 7.37
C SER A 169 8.59 11.44 8.61
N VAL A 170 7.76 10.41 8.49
CA VAL A 170 7.61 9.38 9.53
C VAL A 170 8.93 8.64 9.69
N ASP A 171 9.36 8.45 10.93
CA ASP A 171 10.51 7.65 11.39
C ASP A 171 10.13 7.03 12.73
N CYS A 172 10.21 5.71 12.85
CA CYS A 172 9.92 4.95 14.07
C CYS A 172 11.14 4.12 14.49
N VAL A 173 11.71 3.32 13.59
CA VAL A 173 12.73 2.31 13.88
C VAL A 173 13.86 2.33 12.86
N ASP A 174 15.08 2.05 13.30
CA ASP A 174 16.24 2.03 12.40
C ASP A 174 16.33 0.71 11.60
N GLU A 175 15.69 -0.36 12.10
CA GLU A 175 15.65 -1.70 11.51
C GLU A 175 14.23 -2.26 11.66
N ILE A 176 13.64 -2.76 10.57
CA ILE A 176 12.26 -3.29 10.58
C ILE A 176 12.19 -4.77 10.94
N ASP A 177 13.23 -5.55 10.62
CA ASP A 177 13.21 -7.02 10.76
C ASP A 177 12.82 -7.51 12.18
N PRO A 178 13.25 -6.86 13.28
CA PRO A 178 12.84 -7.26 14.64
C PRO A 178 11.33 -7.23 14.89
N TYR A 179 10.57 -6.42 14.15
CA TYR A 179 9.14 -6.19 14.39
C TYR A 179 8.25 -6.91 13.37
N PHE A 180 8.75 -7.19 12.16
CA PHE A 180 7.92 -7.69 11.04
C PHE A 180 8.28 -9.10 10.55
N THR A 181 9.18 -9.80 11.23
CA THR A 181 9.62 -11.17 10.82
C THR A 181 9.16 -12.27 11.78
N ALA A 182 8.56 -11.89 12.90
CA ALA A 182 8.01 -12.84 13.87
C ALA A 182 6.95 -13.72 13.23
N ASP A 183 6.87 -14.97 13.68
CA ASP A 183 5.88 -15.93 13.22
C ASP A 183 4.49 -15.52 13.72
N ILE A 184 3.62 -15.14 12.79
CA ILE A 184 2.28 -14.63 13.11
C ILE A 184 1.23 -15.74 13.26
N THR A 185 1.57 -17.01 13.01
CA THR A 185 0.60 -18.10 13.21
C THR A 185 0.36 -18.36 14.71
N PHE A 186 1.36 -18.09 15.55
CA PHE A 186 1.44 -18.35 16.99
C PHE A 186 0.80 -19.68 17.44
N ASP A 187 1.64 -20.63 17.87
CA ASP A 187 1.18 -21.93 18.37
C ASP A 187 1.01 -21.95 19.89
N SER A 188 1.38 -20.86 20.57
CA SER A 188 1.36 -20.74 22.02
C SER A 188 0.93 -19.35 22.52
N PRO A 189 0.37 -19.25 23.75
CA PRO A 189 0.10 -17.97 24.39
C PRO A 189 1.35 -17.08 24.53
N GLU A 190 2.53 -17.67 24.71
CA GLU A 190 3.79 -16.94 24.81
C GLU A 190 4.21 -16.31 23.47
N GLU A 191 4.01 -17.00 22.35
CA GLU A 191 4.26 -16.43 21.01
C GLU A 191 3.25 -15.33 20.68
N ARG A 192 1.97 -15.56 21.00
CA ARG A 192 0.93 -14.53 20.87
C ARG A 192 1.29 -13.26 21.64
N GLN A 193 1.72 -13.39 22.89
CA GLN A 193 2.08 -12.23 23.70
C GLN A 193 3.31 -11.49 23.14
N ARG A 194 4.30 -12.21 22.59
CA ARG A 194 5.45 -11.57 21.95
C ARG A 194 5.05 -10.72 20.75
N LEU A 195 4.15 -11.21 19.90
CA LEU A 195 3.64 -10.42 18.77
C LEU A 195 2.98 -9.12 19.22
N ILE A 196 2.20 -9.17 20.31
CA ILE A 196 1.56 -7.98 20.89
C ILE A 196 2.61 -7.04 21.48
N ASP A 197 3.60 -7.57 22.19
CA ASP A 197 4.67 -6.78 22.80
C ASP A 197 5.55 -6.11 21.73
N ASP A 198 5.85 -6.81 20.63
CA ASP A 198 6.64 -6.29 19.50
C ASP A 198 5.87 -5.18 18.76
N ALA A 199 4.57 -5.35 18.54
CA ALA A 199 3.70 -4.32 17.97
C ALA A 199 3.63 -3.07 18.86
N GLN A 200 3.42 -3.24 20.17
CA GLN A 200 3.41 -2.13 21.12
C GLN A 200 4.76 -1.40 21.15
N ALA A 201 5.88 -2.14 21.13
CA ALA A 201 7.21 -1.55 21.10
C ALA A 201 7.45 -0.72 19.83
N PHE A 202 6.99 -1.20 18.68
CA PHE A 202 7.03 -0.44 17.43
C PHE A 202 6.22 0.86 17.53
N ASN A 203 5.00 0.79 18.06
CA ASN A 203 4.12 1.95 18.22
C ASN A 203 4.69 2.99 19.17
N ASP A 204 5.24 2.57 20.31
CA ASP A 204 5.86 3.46 21.29
C ASP A 204 7.02 4.24 20.65
N LEU A 205 7.80 3.58 19.78
CA LEU A 205 8.91 4.22 19.05
C LEU A 205 8.41 5.16 17.96
N CYS A 206 7.33 4.82 17.25
CA CYS A 206 6.67 5.75 16.33
C CYS A 206 6.16 7.01 17.06
N GLU A 207 5.54 6.85 18.23
CA GLU A 207 5.03 7.98 19.02
C GLU A 207 6.18 8.87 19.53
N ASP A 208 7.27 8.27 20.04
CA ASP A 208 8.45 9.01 20.53
C ASP A 208 9.13 9.84 19.43
N LYS A 209 9.32 9.24 18.24
CA LYS A 209 10.06 9.88 17.15
C LYS A 209 9.20 10.76 16.24
N SER A 210 7.94 10.37 16.01
CA SER A 210 7.06 10.99 15.00
C SER A 210 5.73 11.52 15.54
N GLY A 211 5.46 11.40 16.85
CA GLY A 211 4.16 11.73 17.46
C GLY A 211 3.63 13.14 17.17
N GLU A 212 4.51 14.12 16.90
CA GLU A 212 4.10 15.48 16.49
C GLU A 212 3.32 15.48 15.17
N ILE A 213 3.67 14.59 14.23
CA ILE A 213 3.16 14.62 12.85
C ILE A 213 2.11 13.56 12.59
N LEU A 214 2.08 12.46 13.36
CA LEU A 214 1.16 11.33 13.17
C LEU A 214 -0.31 11.75 13.06
N PRO A 215 -0.85 12.72 13.82
CA PRO A 215 -2.24 13.15 13.68
C PRO A 215 -2.56 13.87 12.35
N TYR A 216 -1.54 14.19 11.56
CA TYR A 216 -1.61 15.08 10.41
C TYR A 216 -1.09 14.42 9.12
N ILE A 217 -1.20 13.10 8.94
CA ILE A 217 -0.73 12.46 7.69
C ILE A 217 -1.83 11.76 6.88
N SER A 218 -3.10 12.03 7.21
CA SER A 218 -4.26 11.37 6.58
C SER A 218 -4.38 11.61 5.09
N THR A 219 -5.06 10.70 4.39
CA THR A 219 -5.48 10.84 2.98
C THR A 219 -6.25 12.13 2.76
N VAL A 220 -7.16 12.47 3.66
CA VAL A 220 -7.97 13.70 3.56
C VAL A 220 -7.08 14.95 3.53
N SER A 221 -6.04 14.98 4.35
CA SER A 221 -5.12 16.11 4.40
C SER A 221 -4.20 16.15 3.18
N SER A 222 -3.70 15.00 2.75
CA SER A 222 -2.92 14.86 1.51
C SER A 222 -3.73 15.26 0.26
N ALA A 223 -5.04 15.01 0.25
CA ALA A 223 -5.94 15.43 -0.84
C ALA A 223 -6.09 16.96 -0.90
N ARG A 224 -6.04 17.66 0.24
CA ARG A 224 -5.99 19.13 0.27
C ARG A 224 -4.64 19.65 -0.24
N ASP A 225 -3.56 18.93 0.02
CA ASP A 225 -2.23 19.28 -0.50
C ASP A 225 -2.16 19.20 -2.03
N ILE A 226 -2.91 18.28 -2.67
CA ILE A 226 -3.06 18.25 -4.14
C ILE A 226 -3.63 19.58 -4.66
N ASP A 227 -4.69 20.10 -4.02
CA ASP A 227 -5.31 21.36 -4.43
C ASP A 227 -4.40 22.57 -4.16
N THR A 228 -3.73 22.58 -3.01
CA THR A 228 -2.73 23.59 -2.66
C THR A 228 -1.59 23.61 -3.68
N LEU A 229 -1.06 22.44 -4.08
CA LEU A 229 -0.01 22.32 -5.09
C LEU A 229 -0.48 22.79 -6.47
N ARG A 230 -1.70 22.41 -6.87
CA ARG A 230 -2.33 22.88 -8.11
C ARG A 230 -2.35 24.40 -8.18
N ARG A 231 -2.81 25.07 -7.11
CA ARG A 231 -2.87 26.53 -7.03
C ARG A 231 -1.47 27.16 -7.02
N ALA A 232 -0.53 26.58 -6.28
CA ALA A 232 0.86 27.05 -6.22
C ALA A 232 1.58 26.99 -7.57
N LEU A 233 1.22 26.02 -8.41
CA LEU A 233 1.73 25.87 -9.78
C LEU A 233 0.96 26.70 -10.81
N GLY A 234 -0.15 27.35 -10.41
CA GLY A 234 -0.93 28.24 -11.27
C GLY A 234 -1.86 27.52 -12.24
N TYR A 235 -2.32 26.31 -11.93
CA TYR A 235 -3.25 25.55 -12.77
C TYR A 235 -4.69 25.67 -12.29
N ASP A 236 -5.63 25.92 -13.21
CA ASP A 236 -7.07 25.93 -12.88
C ASP A 236 -7.62 24.51 -12.65
N THR A 237 -7.19 23.56 -13.48
CA THR A 237 -7.59 22.14 -13.41
C THR A 237 -6.38 21.25 -13.64
N ILE A 238 -6.42 20.02 -13.12
CA ILE A 238 -5.35 19.02 -13.30
C ILE A 238 -5.89 17.71 -13.86
N SER A 239 -5.01 16.96 -14.54
CA SER A 239 -5.25 15.54 -14.80
C SER A 239 -4.60 14.72 -13.70
N TYR A 240 -5.20 13.62 -13.28
CA TYR A 240 -4.68 12.76 -12.22
C TYR A 240 -4.53 11.31 -12.69
N PHE A 241 -3.46 10.64 -12.27
CA PHE A 241 -3.27 9.19 -12.41
C PHE A 241 -2.78 8.63 -11.08
N GLY A 242 -3.58 7.79 -10.42
CA GLY A 242 -3.22 7.13 -9.16
C GLY A 242 -3.22 5.62 -9.29
N PHE A 243 -2.16 4.98 -8.81
CA PHE A 243 -2.06 3.53 -8.66
C PHE A 243 -2.39 3.11 -7.22
N SER A 244 -3.06 1.97 -7.02
CA SER A 244 -3.29 1.40 -5.68
C SER A 244 -3.91 2.45 -4.72
N TYR A 245 -3.36 2.69 -3.52
CA TYR A 245 -3.77 3.79 -2.63
C TYR A 245 -3.88 5.18 -3.31
N GLY A 246 -3.09 5.44 -4.36
CA GLY A 246 -3.22 6.66 -5.16
C GLY A 246 -4.60 6.79 -5.81
N SER A 247 -5.32 5.70 -6.05
CA SER A 247 -6.72 5.73 -6.47
C SER A 247 -7.63 6.36 -5.42
N GLU A 248 -7.44 6.01 -4.15
CA GLU A 248 -8.19 6.53 -3.01
C GLU A 248 -7.85 8.00 -2.75
N LEU A 249 -6.57 8.35 -2.76
CA LEU A 249 -6.11 9.73 -2.65
C LEU A 249 -6.70 10.60 -3.77
N GLY A 250 -6.66 10.10 -5.01
CA GLY A 250 -7.23 10.77 -6.17
C GLY A 250 -8.75 10.92 -6.10
N ALA A 251 -9.46 9.88 -5.67
CA ALA A 251 -10.91 9.91 -5.48
C ALA A 251 -11.31 10.88 -4.37
N THR A 252 -10.55 10.92 -3.27
CA THR A 252 -10.74 11.85 -2.16
C THR A 252 -10.55 13.30 -2.63
N TRP A 253 -9.47 13.59 -3.36
CA TRP A 253 -9.27 14.92 -3.95
C TRP A 253 -10.43 15.31 -4.89
N ALA A 254 -10.84 14.41 -5.79
CA ALA A 254 -11.93 14.68 -6.73
C ALA A 254 -13.27 14.93 -6.01
N LYS A 255 -13.49 14.30 -4.84
CA LYS A 255 -14.67 14.53 -4.00
C LYS A 255 -14.65 15.90 -3.32
N PHE A 256 -13.50 16.33 -2.79
CA PHE A 256 -13.36 17.64 -2.12
C PHE A 256 -13.30 18.81 -3.12
N PHE A 257 -12.71 18.60 -4.31
CA PHE A 257 -12.43 19.66 -5.29
C PHE A 257 -12.91 19.29 -6.71
N PRO A 258 -14.20 18.96 -6.92
CA PRO A 258 -14.69 18.41 -8.18
C PRO A 258 -14.49 19.35 -9.38
N ASP A 259 -14.59 20.66 -9.17
CA ASP A 259 -14.42 21.67 -10.23
C ASP A 259 -12.96 21.82 -10.72
N THR A 260 -12.02 21.18 -10.04
CA THR A 260 -10.58 21.22 -10.37
C THR A 260 -10.14 20.00 -11.18
N VAL A 261 -11.06 19.06 -11.44
CA VAL A 261 -10.80 17.82 -12.17
C VAL A 261 -10.91 18.04 -13.68
N ARG A 262 -9.79 17.94 -14.41
CA ARG A 262 -9.81 17.85 -15.88
C ARG A 262 -10.09 16.41 -16.35
N ALA A 263 -9.39 15.45 -15.76
CA ALA A 263 -9.49 14.02 -16.03
C ALA A 263 -8.86 13.24 -14.86
N ALA A 264 -9.33 12.04 -14.59
CA ALA A 264 -8.74 11.16 -13.58
C ALA A 264 -8.72 9.71 -14.09
N VAL A 265 -7.64 8.99 -13.76
CA VAL A 265 -7.50 7.54 -13.94
C VAL A 265 -7.08 6.96 -12.59
N PHE A 266 -7.78 5.91 -12.19
CA PHE A 266 -7.56 5.18 -10.94
C PHE A 266 -7.29 3.71 -11.32
N ASP A 267 -6.04 3.27 -11.19
CA ASP A 267 -5.56 1.95 -11.61
C ASP A 267 -5.24 1.08 -10.40
N GLY A 268 -5.90 -0.07 -10.27
CA GLY A 268 -5.93 -0.84 -9.01
C GLY A 268 -6.73 -0.09 -7.94
N ALA A 269 -8.03 0.10 -8.18
CA ALA A 269 -8.87 0.97 -7.37
C ALA A 269 -9.20 0.37 -5.99
N SER A 270 -9.01 1.15 -4.93
CA SER A 270 -9.59 0.92 -3.60
C SER A 270 -11.07 1.32 -3.61
N ASP A 271 -11.93 0.55 -2.94
CA ASP A 271 -13.33 0.94 -2.72
C ASP A 271 -13.45 1.76 -1.42
N PRO A 272 -13.70 3.09 -1.50
CA PRO A 272 -13.81 3.93 -0.31
C PRO A 272 -15.09 3.70 0.50
N ASN A 273 -15.97 2.78 0.08
CA ASN A 273 -17.16 2.38 0.84
C ASN A 273 -17.03 1.00 1.47
N ALA A 274 -15.95 0.26 1.20
CA ALA A 274 -15.69 -1.00 1.87
C ALA A 274 -15.33 -0.74 3.34
N SER A 275 -15.80 -1.59 4.25
CA SER A 275 -15.24 -1.62 5.60
C SER A 275 -13.84 -2.21 5.57
N TYR A 276 -13.06 -1.91 6.61
CA TYR A 276 -11.75 -2.51 6.81
C TYR A 276 -11.72 -4.03 6.63
N LEU A 277 -12.62 -4.73 7.33
CA LEU A 277 -12.76 -6.18 7.22
C LEU A 277 -13.08 -6.62 5.78
N GLN A 278 -14.00 -5.94 5.10
CA GLN A 278 -14.38 -6.31 3.74
C GLN A 278 -13.21 -6.12 2.77
N ALA A 279 -12.47 -5.01 2.88
CA ALA A 279 -11.27 -4.76 2.08
C ALA A 279 -10.21 -5.85 2.32
N GLY A 280 -9.97 -6.23 3.58
CA GLY A 280 -9.06 -7.32 3.93
C GLY A 280 -9.49 -8.68 3.34
N LEU A 281 -10.77 -9.03 3.44
CA LEU A 281 -11.30 -10.29 2.87
C LEU A 281 -11.17 -10.33 1.34
N ASP A 282 -11.47 -9.21 0.67
CA ASP A 282 -11.34 -9.11 -0.79
C ASP A 282 -9.88 -9.19 -1.25
N GLN A 283 -8.97 -8.59 -0.48
CA GLN A 283 -7.53 -8.68 -0.71
C GLN A 283 -7.03 -10.12 -0.55
N ALA A 284 -7.36 -10.79 0.55
CA ALA A 284 -7.01 -12.19 0.78
C ALA A 284 -7.53 -13.11 -0.33
N ALA A 285 -8.77 -12.90 -0.76
CA ALA A 285 -9.36 -13.62 -1.89
C ALA A 285 -8.58 -13.37 -3.19
N GLY A 286 -8.11 -12.14 -3.42
CA GLY A 286 -7.29 -11.77 -4.57
C GLY A 286 -5.96 -12.52 -4.62
N PHE A 287 -5.22 -12.49 -3.51
CA PHE A 287 -3.93 -13.17 -3.42
C PHE A 287 -4.06 -14.69 -3.49
N GLU A 288 -5.09 -15.29 -2.89
CA GLU A 288 -5.34 -16.73 -3.04
C GLU A 288 -5.63 -17.10 -4.50
N ARG A 289 -6.39 -16.26 -5.24
CA ARG A 289 -6.62 -16.47 -6.68
C ARG A 289 -5.34 -16.40 -7.49
N GLU A 290 -4.48 -15.41 -7.23
CA GLU A 290 -3.18 -15.29 -7.94
C GLU A 290 -2.23 -16.44 -7.59
N LEU A 291 -2.22 -16.91 -6.33
CA LEU A 291 -1.42 -18.08 -5.94
C LEU A 291 -1.89 -19.34 -6.68
N ASN A 292 -3.20 -19.52 -6.85
CA ASN A 292 -3.74 -20.61 -7.66
C ASN A 292 -3.38 -20.45 -9.16
N ALA A 293 -3.39 -19.23 -9.70
CA ALA A 293 -2.95 -18.97 -11.07
C ALA A 293 -1.46 -19.29 -11.27
N PHE A 294 -0.61 -18.99 -10.28
CA PHE A 294 0.80 -19.40 -10.26
C PHE A 294 0.94 -20.94 -10.30
N PHE A 295 0.14 -21.67 -9.53
CA PHE A 295 0.15 -23.13 -9.56
C PHE A 295 -0.27 -23.67 -10.93
N ASP A 296 -1.34 -23.14 -11.53
CA ASP A 296 -1.80 -23.54 -12.87
C ASP A 296 -0.74 -23.28 -13.95
N ASP A 297 -0.09 -22.12 -13.92
CA ASP A 297 1.02 -21.80 -14.83
C ASP A 297 2.19 -22.78 -14.62
N CYS A 298 2.56 -23.05 -13.36
CA CYS A 298 3.64 -23.96 -13.05
C CYS A 298 3.33 -25.40 -13.50
N ILE A 299 2.09 -25.89 -13.32
CA ILE A 299 1.61 -27.20 -13.83
C ILE A 299 1.74 -27.27 -15.36
N SER A 300 1.41 -26.19 -16.07
CA SER A 300 1.47 -26.16 -17.54
C SER A 300 2.90 -26.23 -18.09
N ARG A 301 3.91 -25.94 -17.26
CA ARG A 301 5.33 -25.91 -17.61
C ARG A 301 6.08 -26.99 -16.85
N THR A 302 6.34 -28.13 -17.48
CA THR A 302 7.12 -29.22 -16.85
C THR A 302 8.55 -28.83 -16.44
N THR A 303 9.05 -27.69 -16.93
CA THR A 303 10.34 -27.11 -16.54
C THR A 303 10.24 -26.15 -15.34
N CYS A 304 9.04 -25.89 -14.83
CA CYS A 304 8.85 -25.07 -13.63
C CYS A 304 9.57 -25.75 -12.45
N PRO A 305 10.49 -25.06 -11.74
CA PRO A 305 11.25 -25.68 -10.64
C PRO A 305 10.35 -26.21 -9.51
N ALA A 306 9.23 -25.52 -9.25
CA ALA A 306 8.24 -25.94 -8.27
C ALA A 306 7.24 -27.00 -8.79
N HIS A 307 7.35 -27.47 -10.03
CA HIS A 307 6.32 -28.32 -10.69
C HIS A 307 5.94 -29.56 -9.88
N ASN A 308 6.88 -30.16 -9.15
CA ASN A 308 6.65 -31.27 -8.22
C ASN A 308 5.75 -32.39 -8.79
N ASN A 309 6.13 -32.94 -9.95
CA ASN A 309 5.36 -33.96 -10.67
C ASN A 309 3.90 -33.58 -10.99
N GLY A 310 3.62 -32.30 -11.17
CA GLY A 310 2.30 -31.76 -11.50
C GLY A 310 1.51 -31.31 -10.28
N ASP A 311 2.16 -31.17 -9.13
CA ASP A 311 1.56 -30.74 -7.87
C ASP A 311 2.41 -29.66 -7.17
N PRO A 312 2.54 -28.46 -7.77
CA PRO A 312 3.29 -27.37 -7.15
C PRO A 312 2.65 -26.87 -5.86
N ALA A 313 1.34 -27.01 -5.70
CA ALA A 313 0.63 -26.68 -4.48
C ALA A 313 1.13 -27.50 -3.28
N ALA A 314 1.32 -28.82 -3.45
CA ALA A 314 1.89 -29.65 -2.38
C ALA A 314 3.34 -29.27 -2.02
N LEU A 315 4.13 -28.79 -2.99
CA LEU A 315 5.49 -28.32 -2.71
C LEU A 315 5.49 -27.01 -1.94
N PHE A 316 4.58 -26.09 -2.30
CA PHE A 316 4.33 -24.87 -1.54
C PHE A 316 3.88 -25.18 -0.11
N ASP A 317 2.91 -26.07 0.08
CA ASP A 317 2.41 -26.44 1.41
C ASP A 317 3.51 -27.12 2.26
N GLU A 318 4.43 -27.87 1.65
CA GLU A 318 5.63 -28.39 2.31
C GLU A 318 6.64 -27.29 2.67
N MET A 319 6.82 -26.30 1.80
CA MET A 319 7.68 -25.14 2.07
C MET A 319 7.19 -24.38 3.30
N MET A 320 5.91 -24.00 3.34
CA MET A 320 5.31 -23.28 4.47
C MET A 320 5.43 -24.08 5.79
N ARG A 321 5.05 -25.37 5.79
CA ARG A 321 5.19 -26.23 6.98
C ARG A 321 6.64 -26.42 7.42
N ARG A 322 7.61 -26.31 6.51
CA ARG A 322 9.02 -26.42 6.84
C ARG A 322 9.50 -25.15 7.54
N VAL A 323 9.28 -23.99 6.95
CA VAL A 323 9.77 -22.71 7.49
C VAL A 323 9.12 -22.37 8.83
N GLU A 324 7.89 -22.84 9.06
CA GLU A 324 7.22 -22.81 10.35
C GLU A 324 8.00 -23.59 11.41
N ARG A 325 8.30 -24.87 11.12
CA ARG A 325 8.93 -25.77 12.10
C ARG A 325 10.41 -25.48 12.33
N ASP A 326 11.11 -25.11 11.27
CA ASP A 326 12.58 -24.93 11.24
C ASP A 326 12.91 -23.77 10.28
N PRO A 327 12.80 -22.51 10.76
CA PRO A 327 13.10 -21.32 9.98
C PRO A 327 14.47 -21.39 9.32
N LEU A 328 14.57 -20.98 8.05
CA LEU A 328 15.80 -21.18 7.28
C LEU A 328 16.83 -20.10 7.62
N PHE A 329 18.02 -20.55 8.01
CA PHE A 329 19.17 -19.68 8.16
C PHE A 329 19.82 -19.39 6.79
N VAL A 330 19.95 -18.10 6.45
CA VAL A 330 20.67 -17.64 5.25
C VAL A 330 22.05 -17.10 5.61
N SER A 331 22.13 -16.19 6.59
CA SER A 331 23.40 -15.63 7.08
C SER A 331 23.25 -15.03 8.48
N ASP A 332 24.37 -14.75 9.15
CA ASP A 332 24.43 -14.13 10.49
C ASP A 332 24.01 -12.65 10.52
N LYS A 333 23.88 -12.02 9.35
CA LYS A 333 23.53 -10.60 9.20
C LYS A 333 22.07 -10.38 8.80
N ARG A 334 21.29 -11.44 8.68
CA ARG A 334 19.93 -11.40 8.14
C ARG A 334 18.97 -12.14 9.04
N THR A 335 17.71 -11.74 9.02
CA THR A 335 16.63 -12.48 9.67
C THR A 335 16.54 -13.92 9.14
N LEU A 336 15.95 -14.79 9.95
CA LEU A 336 15.60 -16.15 9.53
C LEU A 336 14.42 -16.09 8.57
N VAL A 337 14.35 -17.03 7.63
CA VAL A 337 13.15 -17.20 6.81
C VAL A 337 12.12 -17.96 7.62
N THR A 338 11.28 -17.21 8.33
CA THR A 338 10.07 -17.68 9.04
C THR A 338 8.91 -17.88 8.04
N SER A 339 7.79 -18.39 8.52
CA SER A 339 6.53 -18.44 7.77
C SER A 339 6.07 -17.05 7.33
N THR A 340 6.21 -16.03 8.17
CA THR A 340 5.92 -14.63 7.82
C THR A 340 6.81 -14.13 6.69
N VAL A 341 8.13 -14.37 6.75
CA VAL A 341 9.04 -13.99 5.66
C VAL A 341 8.70 -14.71 4.35
N ALA A 342 8.41 -16.02 4.43
CA ALA A 342 8.02 -16.80 3.26
C ALA A 342 6.67 -16.36 2.69
N TYR A 343 5.70 -16.02 3.54
CA TYR A 343 4.41 -15.47 3.14
C TYR A 343 4.58 -14.13 2.43
N THR A 344 5.34 -13.19 2.99
CA THR A 344 5.59 -11.88 2.35
C THR A 344 6.29 -12.06 1.00
N ALA A 345 7.24 -12.99 0.88
CA ALA A 345 7.88 -13.35 -0.38
C ALA A 345 6.90 -13.87 -1.43
N VAL A 346 5.87 -14.62 -1.00
CA VAL A 346 4.81 -15.11 -1.88
C VAL A 346 3.92 -13.96 -2.31
N VAL A 347 3.50 -13.10 -1.38
CA VAL A 347 2.71 -11.88 -1.65
C VAL A 347 3.42 -11.01 -2.68
N ASP A 348 4.72 -10.75 -2.53
CA ASP A 348 5.55 -10.00 -3.48
C ASP A 348 5.42 -10.56 -4.91
N ALA A 349 5.61 -11.87 -5.04
CA ALA A 349 5.54 -12.54 -6.33
C ALA A 349 4.12 -12.57 -6.95
N MET A 350 3.06 -12.33 -6.16
CA MET A 350 1.68 -12.25 -6.67
C MET A 350 1.34 -10.89 -7.29
N TYR A 351 2.14 -9.85 -7.09
CA TYR A 351 1.93 -8.56 -7.77
C TYR A 351 2.16 -8.63 -9.28
N SER A 352 3.02 -9.55 -9.72
CA SER A 352 3.37 -9.67 -11.13
C SER A 352 3.81 -11.07 -11.47
N SER A 353 3.19 -11.64 -12.50
CA SER A 353 3.61 -12.94 -13.06
C SER A 353 5.04 -12.95 -13.60
N ALA A 354 5.69 -11.78 -13.74
CA ALA A 354 7.12 -11.69 -14.02
C ALA A 354 7.99 -12.26 -12.89
N LEU A 355 7.50 -12.30 -11.65
CA LEU A 355 8.19 -12.82 -10.47
C LEU A 355 7.95 -14.32 -10.24
N TRP A 356 6.97 -14.93 -10.91
CA TRP A 356 6.65 -16.34 -10.77
C TRP A 356 7.84 -17.30 -11.03
N PRO A 357 8.73 -17.07 -12.01
CA PRO A 357 9.92 -17.89 -12.16
C PRO A 357 10.83 -17.85 -10.91
N THR A 358 11.02 -16.67 -10.32
CA THR A 358 11.81 -16.48 -9.09
C THR A 358 11.17 -17.21 -7.91
N LEU A 359 9.85 -17.06 -7.74
CA LEU A 359 9.11 -17.76 -6.68
C LEU A 359 9.20 -19.28 -6.83
N ALA A 360 9.06 -19.80 -8.06
CA ALA A 360 9.16 -21.23 -8.31
C ALA A 360 10.54 -21.80 -7.95
N GLU A 361 11.62 -21.07 -8.26
CA GLU A 361 12.98 -21.42 -7.83
C GLU A 361 13.11 -21.38 -6.30
N ALA A 362 12.61 -20.32 -5.67
CA ALA A 362 12.67 -20.15 -4.21
C ALA A 362 11.93 -21.28 -3.45
N ILE A 363 10.73 -21.66 -3.89
CA ILE A 363 9.97 -22.78 -3.30
C ILE A 363 10.75 -24.10 -3.44
N ALA A 364 11.34 -24.36 -4.61
CA ALA A 364 12.09 -25.58 -4.87
C ALA A 364 13.37 -25.67 -4.03
N ASP A 365 14.10 -24.56 -3.89
CA ASP A 365 15.33 -24.52 -3.11
C ASP A 365 15.06 -24.57 -1.59
N ALA A 366 13.99 -23.95 -1.10
CA ALA A 366 13.58 -24.02 0.31
C ALA A 366 13.15 -25.43 0.75
N THR A 367 12.71 -26.28 -0.18
CA THR A 367 12.27 -27.67 0.10
C THR A 367 13.33 -28.72 -0.20
N LYS A 368 14.46 -28.31 -0.79
CA LYS A 368 15.54 -29.17 -1.24
C LYS A 368 16.16 -29.99 -0.10
N LYS A 369 16.67 -31.17 -0.46
CA LYS A 369 17.39 -32.09 0.43
C LYS A 369 18.77 -32.41 -0.16
N PRO A 370 19.82 -32.57 0.69
CA PRO A 370 19.78 -32.52 2.16
C PRO A 370 19.78 -31.11 2.75
N ILE A 371 20.12 -30.09 1.96
CA ILE A 371 20.25 -28.69 2.40
C ILE A 371 19.19 -27.88 1.68
N ALA A 372 18.37 -27.16 2.44
CA ALA A 372 17.46 -26.15 1.91
C ALA A 372 18.15 -24.78 1.90
N ASP A 373 17.70 -23.94 0.98
CA ASP A 373 18.20 -22.59 0.81
C ASP A 373 17.02 -21.60 0.78
N GLY A 374 16.99 -20.70 1.78
CA GLY A 374 15.96 -19.67 1.90
C GLY A 374 16.31 -18.36 1.18
N THR A 375 17.47 -18.27 0.51
CA THR A 375 17.98 -17.01 -0.07
C THR A 375 16.99 -16.39 -1.06
N GLY A 376 16.30 -17.20 -1.87
CA GLY A 376 15.31 -16.71 -2.84
C GLY A 376 14.06 -16.12 -2.17
N LEU A 377 13.57 -16.76 -1.10
CA LEU A 377 12.43 -16.24 -0.32
C LEU A 377 12.82 -14.92 0.36
N LEU A 378 14.00 -14.88 1.00
CA LEU A 378 14.48 -13.68 1.66
C LEU A 378 14.69 -12.51 0.69
N ALA A 379 15.12 -12.79 -0.54
CA ALA A 379 15.28 -11.77 -1.57
C ALA A 379 13.95 -11.16 -2.04
N LEU A 380 12.88 -11.96 -2.14
CA LEU A 380 11.53 -11.47 -2.45
C LEU A 380 10.94 -10.68 -1.28
N TYR A 381 11.16 -11.14 -0.04
CA TYR A 381 10.83 -10.36 1.17
C TYR A 381 11.54 -8.99 1.19
N ASP A 382 12.82 -8.95 0.81
CA ASP A 382 13.58 -7.71 0.71
C ASP A 382 13.05 -6.76 -0.36
N ASP A 383 12.65 -7.30 -1.52
CA ASP A 383 12.08 -6.50 -2.61
C ASP A 383 10.75 -5.88 -2.17
N TYR A 384 9.91 -6.65 -1.48
CA TYR A 384 8.63 -6.21 -0.95
C TYR A 384 8.74 -4.98 -0.04
N TYR A 385 9.68 -5.01 0.91
CA TYR A 385 9.96 -3.89 1.81
C TYR A 385 11.01 -2.91 1.28
N GLN A 386 11.39 -3.05 0.01
CA GLN A 386 12.32 -2.15 -0.69
C GLN A 386 13.67 -2.00 0.04
N ARG A 387 14.15 -3.09 0.64
CA ARG A 387 15.41 -3.14 1.36
C ARG A 387 16.57 -2.85 0.41
N GLY A 388 17.26 -1.75 0.65
CA GLY A 388 18.43 -1.35 -0.13
C GLY A 388 19.58 -2.35 0.00
N PRO A 389 20.54 -2.35 -0.95
CA PRO A 389 21.68 -3.28 -0.95
C PRO A 389 22.61 -3.12 0.27
N ASN A 390 22.57 -1.96 0.93
CA ASN A 390 23.31 -1.69 2.17
C ASN A 390 22.52 -2.06 3.43
N GLY A 391 21.30 -2.56 3.27
CA GLY A 391 20.39 -2.91 4.36
C GLY A 391 19.56 -1.77 4.93
N THR A 392 19.56 -0.62 4.27
CA THR A 392 18.70 0.51 4.61
C THR A 392 17.28 0.28 4.09
N TYR A 393 16.29 0.75 4.85
CA TYR A 393 14.91 0.84 4.41
C TYR A 393 14.55 2.32 4.22
N ASP A 394 13.70 2.59 3.23
CA ASP A 394 12.99 3.87 3.20
C ASP A 394 11.83 3.82 4.20
N ASN A 395 11.21 4.96 4.50
CA ASN A 395 10.18 5.04 5.53
C ASN A 395 8.79 4.50 5.10
N LEU A 396 8.75 3.71 4.01
CA LEU A 396 7.51 3.27 3.37
C LEU A 396 6.63 2.49 4.33
N LEU A 397 7.18 1.48 5.02
CA LEU A 397 6.39 0.61 5.89
C LEU A 397 5.85 1.38 7.10
N GLU A 398 6.67 2.24 7.69
CA GLU A 398 6.29 3.05 8.85
C GLU A 398 5.20 4.06 8.49
N ALA A 399 5.36 4.76 7.37
CA ALA A 399 4.36 5.68 6.84
C ALA A 399 3.10 4.94 6.40
N PHE A 400 3.23 3.74 5.83
CA PHE A 400 2.08 2.89 5.46
C PHE A 400 1.21 2.63 6.68
N ILE A 401 1.79 2.14 7.78
CA ILE A 401 1.05 1.77 9.00
C ILE A 401 0.40 3.02 9.60
N ALA A 402 1.18 4.10 9.76
CA ALA A 402 0.70 5.31 10.38
C ALA A 402 -0.42 6.01 9.58
N ILE A 403 -0.34 6.03 8.24
CA ILE A 403 -1.38 6.61 7.39
C ILE A 403 -2.63 5.72 7.42
N SER A 404 -2.46 4.40 7.26
CA SER A 404 -3.59 3.46 7.25
C SER A 404 -4.37 3.52 8.55
N CYS A 405 -3.68 3.56 9.70
CA CYS A 405 -4.32 3.69 11.00
C CYS A 405 -5.09 4.99 11.20
N LEU A 406 -4.64 6.08 10.58
CA LEU A 406 -5.33 7.36 10.71
C LEU A 406 -6.55 7.45 9.77
N ASP A 407 -6.53 6.75 8.64
CA ASP A 407 -7.60 6.79 7.65
C ASP A 407 -8.75 5.82 7.98
N ASP A 408 -8.45 4.65 8.56
CA ASP A 408 -9.44 3.71 9.11
C ASP A 408 -8.83 2.96 10.31
N ASN A 409 -9.48 3.04 11.46
CA ASN A 409 -8.99 2.39 12.68
C ASN A 409 -9.14 0.86 12.62
N GLY A 410 -9.98 0.32 11.72
CA GLY A 410 -10.22 -1.12 11.62
C GLY A 410 -10.84 -1.73 12.88
N ASP A 411 -10.43 -2.97 13.20
CA ASP A 411 -10.76 -3.62 14.48
C ASP A 411 -9.99 -2.93 15.62
N GLU A 412 -10.58 -2.77 16.81
CA GLU A 412 -9.98 -1.95 17.89
C GLU A 412 -9.18 -2.78 18.91
N THR A 413 -9.32 -4.11 18.91
CA THR A 413 -8.66 -5.00 19.88
C THR A 413 -8.07 -6.26 19.24
N VAL A 414 -7.07 -6.84 19.90
CA VAL A 414 -6.47 -8.14 19.52
C VAL A 414 -7.53 -9.24 19.40
N ASP A 415 -8.51 -9.26 20.30
CA ASP A 415 -9.56 -10.28 20.31
C ASP A 415 -10.54 -10.09 19.11
N ASP A 416 -10.77 -8.84 18.68
CA ASP A 416 -11.58 -8.56 17.49
C ASP A 416 -10.89 -9.07 16.23
N VAL A 417 -9.58 -8.83 16.09
CA VAL A 417 -8.74 -9.34 14.99
C VAL A 417 -8.80 -10.86 14.93
N GLU A 418 -8.54 -11.51 16.06
CA GLU A 418 -8.51 -12.97 16.14
C GLU A 418 -9.88 -13.60 15.83
N ALA A 419 -10.97 -12.91 16.19
CA ALA A 419 -12.32 -13.34 15.84
C ALA A 419 -12.60 -13.34 14.32
N GLN A 420 -11.84 -12.59 13.52
CA GLN A 420 -11.98 -12.58 12.07
C GLN A 420 -11.20 -13.71 11.36
N ILE A 421 -10.18 -14.30 11.99
CA ILE A 421 -9.31 -15.33 11.37
C ILE A 421 -10.10 -16.41 10.60
N PRO A 422 -11.17 -17.02 11.15
CA PRO A 422 -11.91 -18.06 10.44
C PRO A 422 -12.58 -17.57 9.15
N LYS A 423 -12.94 -16.29 9.05
CA LYS A 423 -13.53 -15.71 7.84
C LYS A 423 -12.49 -15.60 6.73
N PHE A 424 -11.27 -15.17 7.08
CA PHE A 424 -10.16 -15.10 6.13
C PHE A 424 -9.73 -16.49 5.68
N GLU A 425 -9.55 -17.45 6.59
CA GLU A 425 -9.19 -18.84 6.25
C GLU A 425 -10.25 -19.52 5.35
N ALA A 426 -11.52 -19.18 5.50
CA ALA A 426 -12.58 -19.70 4.64
C ALA A 426 -12.51 -19.18 3.19
N ILE A 427 -12.04 -17.95 2.99
CA ILE A 427 -11.95 -17.30 1.68
C ILE A 427 -10.60 -17.56 1.00
N ALA A 428 -9.53 -17.63 1.79
CA ALA A 428 -8.16 -17.85 1.35
C ALA A 428 -7.53 -18.98 2.17
N PRO A 429 -7.70 -20.26 1.78
CA PRO A 429 -7.27 -21.39 2.60
C PRO A 429 -5.77 -21.48 2.88
N ARG A 430 -4.91 -20.90 2.02
CA ARG A 430 -3.45 -20.90 2.23
C ARG A 430 -2.95 -19.60 2.85
N LEU A 431 -3.54 -18.49 2.43
CA LEU A 431 -3.02 -17.16 2.77
C LEU A 431 -3.85 -16.42 3.82
N GLY A 432 -5.10 -16.81 4.04
CA GLY A 432 -6.09 -16.05 4.80
C GLY A 432 -5.64 -15.71 6.22
N ARG A 433 -5.04 -16.67 6.94
CA ARG A 433 -4.53 -16.42 8.30
C ARG A 433 -3.53 -15.26 8.34
N PHE A 434 -2.65 -15.18 7.34
CA PHE A 434 -1.64 -14.13 7.26
C PHE A 434 -2.21 -12.77 6.86
N PHE A 435 -3.38 -12.72 6.23
CA PHE A 435 -4.10 -11.47 5.96
C PHE A 435 -4.95 -11.00 7.14
N ALA A 436 -5.28 -11.90 8.07
CA ALA A 436 -6.11 -11.59 9.23
C ALA A 436 -5.32 -10.98 10.39
N ILE A 437 -4.04 -11.35 10.56
CA ILE A 437 -3.27 -11.03 11.77
C ILE A 437 -2.32 -9.86 11.49
N GLY A 438 -2.66 -8.69 12.01
CA GLY A 438 -1.77 -7.54 12.09
C GLY A 438 -2.08 -6.71 13.33
N TYR A 439 -1.24 -6.82 14.36
CA TYR A 439 -1.34 -5.99 15.57
C TYR A 439 -0.56 -4.71 15.32
N ASN A 440 -1.23 -3.57 15.33
CA ASN A 440 -0.66 -2.23 15.19
C ASN A 440 -1.40 -1.24 16.09
#